data_AF-A0A8J6MAK6-F1
#
_entry.id   AF-A0A8J6MAK6-F1
#
_cell.length_a   1.000
_cell.length_b   1.000
_cell.length_c   1.000
_cell.angle_alpha   90.00
_cell.angle_beta   90.00
_cell.angle_gamma   90.00
#
_symmetry.space_group_name_H-M   'P 1'
#
loop_
_entity.id
_entity.type
_entity.pdbx_description
1 polymer ?
#
loop_
_entity_poly.entity_id
_entity_poly.type
_entity_poly.pdbx_seq_one_letter_code
_entity_poly.pdbx_strand_id
1 'polypeptide(L)'
;MSVISASPVLAGMLAAVDDAVRGPTAGLDARVADVLAAAAANPMLLAGVACPCGDTYLRHLLHDGENYAVVALVWRAGQMSPVHAHKTWCALAVHRGI
;
A
#
# COMPACT_ATOMS: atom_id res chain seq x y z
N MET A 1 25.76 -7.37 -11.17
CA MET A 1 24.30 -7.44 -10.92
C MET A 1 23.97 -6.36 -9.91
N SER A 2 23.37 -5.25 -10.35
CA SER A 2 22.96 -4.20 -9.42
C SER A 2 21.71 -4.68 -8.71
N VAL A 3 21.82 -5.02 -7.44
CA VAL A 3 20.67 -5.33 -6.60
C VAL A 3 19.92 -4.01 -6.46
N ILE A 4 18.78 -3.86 -7.14
CA ILE A 4 17.89 -2.72 -6.91
C ILE A 4 17.44 -2.85 -5.46
N SER A 5 18.05 -2.07 -4.58
CA SER A 5 17.59 -1.97 -3.20
C SER A 5 16.14 -1.51 -3.23
N ALA A 6 15.27 -2.19 -2.47
CA ALA A 6 13.90 -1.73 -2.28
C ALA A 6 13.90 -0.27 -1.82
N SER A 7 12.90 0.51 -2.25
CA SER A 7 12.77 1.91 -1.87
C SER A 7 12.90 2.07 -0.34
N PRO A 8 13.84 2.90 0.16
CA PRO A 8 13.93 3.19 1.59
C PRO A 8 12.64 3.78 2.16
N VAL A 9 11.87 4.49 1.32
CA VAL A 9 10.57 5.06 1.67
C VAL A 9 9.54 3.94 1.88
N LEU A 10 9.50 2.96 0.96
CA LEU A 10 8.64 1.78 1.13
C LEU A 10 9.02 1.00 2.39
N ALA A 11 10.31 0.73 2.60
CA ALA A 11 10.78 0.01 3.78
C ALA A 11 10.39 0.74 5.09
N GLY A 12 10.57 2.07 5.13
CA GLY A 12 10.16 2.88 6.28
C GLY A 12 8.65 2.89 6.51
N MET A 13 7.84 2.97 5.43
CA MET A 13 6.38 2.87 5.52
C MET A 13 5.96 1.51 6.09
N LEU A 14 6.53 0.40 5.58
CA LEU A 14 6.21 -0.95 6.05
C LEU A 14 6.54 -1.12 7.54
N ALA A 15 7.70 -0.64 7.99
CA ALA A 15 8.08 -0.67 9.40
C ALA A 15 7.11 0.14 10.28
N ALA A 16 6.64 1.30 9.81
CA ALA A 16 5.66 2.10 10.54
C ALA A 16 4.26 1.45 10.58
N VAL A 17 3.85 0.74 9.52
CA VAL A 17 2.62 -0.06 9.52
C VAL A 17 2.75 -1.23 10.50
N ASP A 18 3.88 -1.92 10.51
CA ASP A 18 4.20 -2.97 11.48
C ASP A 18 4.03 -2.48 12.94
N ASP A 19 4.57 -1.30 13.26
CA ASP A 19 4.41 -0.69 14.59
C ASP A 19 2.94 -0.35 14.89
N ALA A 20 2.21 0.19 13.92
CA ALA A 20 0.81 0.54 14.09
C ALA A 20 -0.07 -0.70 14.36
N VAL A 21 0.21 -1.81 13.68
CA VAL A 21 -0.50 -3.10 13.79
C VAL A 21 -0.17 -3.82 15.09
N ARG A 22 1.06 -3.69 15.64
CA ARG A 22 1.41 -4.19 16.98
C ARG A 22 0.74 -3.42 18.12
N GLY A 23 0.22 -2.22 17.84
CA GLY A 23 -0.48 -1.37 18.80
C GLY A 23 -1.93 -1.81 19.10
N PRO A 24 -2.69 -0.99 19.85
CA PRO A 24 -4.07 -1.30 20.22
C PRO A 24 -5.01 -1.41 19.01
N THR A 25 -5.97 -2.34 19.01
CA THR A 25 -6.93 -2.46 17.90
C THR A 25 -7.79 -1.22 17.69
N ALA A 26 -8.12 -0.49 18.77
CA ALA A 26 -8.90 0.74 18.67
C ALA A 26 -8.15 1.79 17.84
N GLY A 27 -8.77 2.27 16.76
CA GLY A 27 -8.20 3.26 15.84
C GLY A 27 -7.04 2.76 14.97
N LEU A 28 -6.89 1.43 14.82
CA LEU A 28 -5.85 0.83 13.98
C LEU A 28 -5.94 1.31 12.51
N ASP A 29 -7.13 1.30 11.95
CA ASP A 29 -7.44 1.77 10.60
C ASP A 29 -6.99 3.22 10.38
N ALA A 30 -7.33 4.13 11.28
CA ALA A 30 -6.95 5.53 11.20
C ALA A 30 -5.42 5.72 11.28
N ARG A 31 -4.75 5.04 12.23
CA ARG A 31 -3.28 5.13 12.34
C ARG A 31 -2.57 4.59 11.11
N VAL A 32 -3.03 3.48 10.55
CA VAL A 32 -2.46 2.94 9.31
C VAL A 32 -2.74 3.90 8.15
N ALA A 33 -3.94 4.49 8.07
CA ALA A 33 -4.25 5.49 7.07
C ALA A 33 -3.32 6.71 7.13
N ASP A 34 -2.99 7.21 8.32
CA ASP A 34 -2.05 8.32 8.49
C ASP A 34 -0.62 7.97 8.00
N VAL A 35 -0.13 6.78 8.34
CA VAL A 35 1.16 6.28 7.84
C VAL A 35 1.15 6.18 6.31
N LEU A 36 0.09 5.61 5.74
CA LEU A 36 -0.06 5.48 4.29
C LEU A 36 -0.16 6.84 3.60
N ALA A 37 -0.89 7.80 4.17
CA ALA A 37 -1.06 9.14 3.61
C ALA A 37 0.29 9.89 3.53
N ALA A 38 1.08 9.84 4.61
CA ALA A 38 2.41 10.45 4.63
C ALA A 38 3.35 9.82 3.59
N ALA A 39 3.33 8.49 3.46
CA ALA A 39 4.17 7.78 2.50
C ALA A 39 3.71 7.96 1.05
N ALA A 40 2.40 7.96 0.79
CA ALA A 40 1.82 8.08 -0.55
C ALA A 40 2.14 9.42 -1.22
N ALA A 41 2.29 10.49 -0.43
CA ALA A 41 2.72 11.80 -0.93
C ALA A 41 4.16 11.82 -1.45
N ASN A 42 4.99 10.82 -1.13
CA ASN A 42 6.38 10.77 -1.54
C ASN A 42 6.54 10.09 -2.91
N PRO A 43 7.02 10.79 -3.96
CA PRO A 43 7.17 10.22 -5.31
C PRO A 43 8.16 9.04 -5.38
N MET A 44 9.03 8.89 -4.39
CA MET A 44 10.00 7.78 -4.30
C MET A 44 9.43 6.53 -3.62
N LEU A 45 8.17 6.54 -3.17
CA LEU A 45 7.56 5.40 -2.47
C LEU A 45 7.77 4.08 -3.22
N LEU A 46 7.43 4.01 -4.50
CA LEU A 46 7.54 2.79 -5.31
C LEU A 46 8.79 2.77 -6.22
N ALA A 47 9.80 3.60 -5.93
CA ALA A 47 11.03 3.61 -6.72
C ALA A 47 11.71 2.22 -6.72
N GLY A 48 11.99 1.70 -7.91
CA GLY A 48 12.59 0.36 -8.07
C GLY A 48 11.61 -0.81 -7.88
N VAL A 49 10.32 -0.55 -7.64
CA VAL A 49 9.29 -1.58 -7.48
C VAL A 49 8.41 -1.62 -8.74
N ALA A 50 8.42 -2.74 -9.45
CA ALA A 50 7.61 -2.91 -10.66
C ALA A 50 6.14 -3.20 -10.30
N CYS A 51 5.25 -2.28 -10.68
CA CYS A 51 3.79 -2.43 -10.54
C CYS A 51 3.11 -2.23 -11.91
N PRO A 52 3.20 -3.22 -12.84
CA PRO A 52 2.61 -3.08 -14.18
C PRO A 52 1.08 -2.97 -14.15
N CYS A 53 0.51 -2.45 -15.23
CA CYS A 53 -0.95 -2.43 -15.44
C CYS A 53 -1.37 -3.53 -16.43
N GLY A 54 -2.66 -3.89 -16.40
CA GLY A 54 -3.26 -4.85 -17.34
C GLY A 54 -4.63 -4.38 -17.85
N ASP A 55 -5.35 -5.29 -18.50
CA ASP A 55 -6.70 -5.02 -19.02
C ASP A 55 -7.74 -4.78 -17.91
N THR A 56 -7.50 -5.36 -16.74
CA THR A 56 -8.21 -5.09 -15.49
C THR A 56 -7.28 -4.41 -14.48
N TYR A 57 -7.86 -3.82 -13.42
CA TYR A 57 -7.03 -3.28 -12.34
C TYR A 57 -6.29 -4.41 -11.64
N LEU A 58 -5.02 -4.19 -11.33
CA LEU A 58 -4.15 -5.20 -10.73
C LEU A 58 -3.82 -4.85 -9.28
N ARG A 59 -3.51 -5.88 -8.50
CA ARG A 59 -3.01 -5.78 -7.13
C ARG A 59 -1.63 -6.42 -7.08
N HIS A 60 -0.62 -5.65 -6.69
CA HIS A 60 0.75 -6.12 -6.51
C HIS A 60 1.04 -6.21 -5.03
N LEU A 61 1.32 -7.41 -4.53
CA LEU A 61 1.70 -7.61 -3.14
C LEU A 61 3.05 -6.93 -2.87
N LEU A 62 3.06 -6.00 -1.93
CA LEU A 62 4.27 -5.31 -1.47
C LEU A 62 4.81 -5.94 -0.18
N HIS A 63 3.92 -6.42 0.68
CA HIS A 63 4.26 -7.00 1.96
C HIS A 63 3.18 -7.96 2.44
N ASP A 64 3.61 -9.07 3.03
CA ASP A 64 2.77 -10.09 3.68
C ASP A 64 3.20 -10.15 5.16
N GLY A 65 2.47 -9.43 6.01
CA GLY A 65 2.70 -9.39 7.45
C GLY A 65 1.85 -10.44 8.17
N GLU A 66 2.09 -10.65 9.46
CA GLU A 66 1.42 -11.73 10.21
C GLU A 66 -0.12 -11.65 10.20
N ASN A 67 -0.68 -10.44 10.32
CA ASN A 67 -2.12 -10.21 10.41
C ASN A 67 -2.63 -9.12 9.44
N TYR A 68 -1.83 -8.77 8.44
CA TYR A 68 -2.15 -7.74 7.46
C TYR A 68 -1.33 -7.93 6.18
N ALA A 69 -1.79 -7.34 5.08
CA ALA A 69 -1.03 -7.27 3.84
C ALA A 69 -1.05 -5.85 3.28
N VAL A 70 0.02 -5.46 2.59
CA VAL A 70 0.10 -4.19 1.86
C VAL A 70 0.18 -4.50 0.38
N VAL A 71 -0.71 -3.89 -0.40
CA VAL A 71 -0.78 -4.07 -1.85
C VAL A 71 -0.73 -2.71 -2.55
N ALA A 72 0.00 -2.63 -3.67
CA ALA A 72 -0.15 -1.56 -4.63
C ALA A 72 -1.25 -1.92 -5.62
N LEU A 73 -2.29 -1.10 -5.69
CA LEU A 73 -3.33 -1.25 -6.70
C LEU A 73 -3.04 -0.31 -7.88
N VAL A 74 -3.19 -0.82 -9.10
CA VAL A 74 -2.93 -0.07 -10.34
C VAL A 74 -4.16 -0.11 -11.22
N TRP A 75 -4.71 1.07 -11.53
CA TRP A 75 -5.84 1.27 -12.42
C TRP A 75 -5.41 2.07 -13.65
N ARG A 76 -5.84 1.61 -14.83
CA ARG A 76 -5.88 2.44 -16.05
C ARG A 76 -7.17 3.26 -16.06
N ALA A 77 -7.19 4.33 -16.84
CA ALA A 77 -8.39 5.13 -17.06
C ALA A 77 -9.59 4.25 -17.47
N GLY A 78 -10.72 4.44 -16.80
CA GLY A 78 -11.96 3.67 -17.02
C GLY A 78 -12.05 2.33 -16.27
N GLN A 79 -10.99 1.88 -15.59
CA GLN A 79 -11.07 0.69 -14.74
C GLN A 79 -11.72 1.01 -13.39
N MET A 80 -12.39 0.01 -12.81
CA MET A 80 -13.05 0.11 -11.52
C MET A 80 -13.13 -1.26 -10.84
N SER A 81 -13.31 -1.29 -9.52
CA SER A 81 -13.70 -2.51 -8.82
C SER A 81 -15.22 -2.73 -8.92
N PRO A 82 -15.69 -3.98 -8.90
CA PRO A 82 -17.09 -4.26 -8.55
C PRO A 82 -17.43 -3.71 -7.16
N VAL A 83 -18.72 -3.55 -6.86
CA VAL A 83 -19.17 -3.29 -5.48
C VAL A 83 -18.79 -4.49 -4.61
N HIS A 84 -18.08 -4.24 -3.51
CA HIS A 84 -17.66 -5.27 -2.55
C HIS A 84 -17.49 -4.67 -1.15
N ALA A 85 -17.38 -5.53 -0.15
CA ALA A 85 -17.07 -5.17 1.23
C ALA A 85 -15.79 -5.86 1.69
N HIS A 86 -15.17 -5.32 2.74
CA HIS A 86 -14.06 -5.96 3.44
C HIS A 86 -14.58 -6.62 4.73
N LYS A 87 -14.13 -7.84 4.99
CA LYS A 87 -14.41 -8.55 6.26
C LYS A 87 -13.35 -8.28 7.33
N THR A 88 -12.38 -7.44 7.01
CA THR A 88 -11.27 -7.00 7.87
C THR A 88 -11.24 -5.48 7.86
N TRP A 89 -10.48 -4.88 8.79
CA TRP A 89 -10.13 -3.47 8.69
C TRP A 89 -9.37 -3.20 7.38
N CYS A 90 -9.43 -1.96 6.88
CA CYS A 90 -8.76 -1.53 5.66
C CYS A 90 -8.42 -0.03 5.76
N ALA A 91 -7.28 0.34 5.18
CA ALA A 91 -6.89 1.72 4.93
C ALA A 91 -6.36 1.83 3.50
N LEU A 92 -6.55 2.99 2.87
CA LEU A 92 -6.15 3.24 1.48
C LEU A 92 -5.63 4.67 1.33
N ALA A 93 -4.57 4.84 0.54
CA ALA A 93 -4.05 6.15 0.15
C ALA A 93 -3.74 6.18 -1.36
N VAL A 94 -3.88 7.36 -1.97
CA VAL A 94 -3.59 7.56 -3.40
C VAL A 94 -2.16 8.05 -3.55
N HIS A 95 -1.30 7.25 -4.17
CA HIS A 95 0.09 7.64 -4.45
C HIS A 95 0.23 8.46 -5.74
N ARG A 96 -0.57 8.16 -6.78
CA ARG A 96 -0.56 8.87 -8.07
C ARG A 96 -1.93 8.75 -8.73
N GLY A 97 -2.35 9.83 -9.39
CA GLY A 97 -3.65 9.91 -10.05
C GLY A 97 -4.71 10.50 -9.12
N ILE A 98 -5.98 10.29 -9.49
CA ILE A 98 -7.17 10.71 -8.74
C ILE A 98 -8.25 9.64 -8.83
#